data_AF-A0A818FKF3-F1
#
_entry.id   AF-A0A818FKF3-F1
#
_cell.length_a   1.000
_cell.length_b   1.000
_cell.length_c   1.000
_cell.angle_alpha   90.00
_cell.angle_beta   90.00
_cell.angle_gamma   90.00
#
_symmetry.space_group_name_H-M   'P 1'
#
loop_
_entity.id
_entity.type
_entity.pdbx_description
1 polymer ?
#
loop_
_entity_poly.entity_id
_entity_poly.type
_entity_poly.pdbx_seq_one_letter_code
_entity_poly.pdbx_strand_id
1 'polypeptide(L)'
;MRKPAEYSRPLTMNDVPKIRSFIRSRYTTEAHTQMEKDYKRTHDDLYRMQLDDMDSYHESNRDNMLHVYHSYLENTPGSKKALRELCDQIGPLNTKSSVDTKV
;
A
#
# COMPACT_ATOMS: atom_id res chain seq x y z
N MET A 1 14.17 7.52 21.54
CA MET A 1 12.85 7.08 22.03
C MET A 1 12.64 7.58 23.46
N ARG A 2 11.70 8.49 23.72
CA ARG A 2 11.31 8.85 25.10
C ARG A 2 10.22 7.87 25.58
N LYS A 3 10.48 7.14 26.66
CA LYS A 3 9.46 6.34 27.35
C LYS A 3 8.38 7.29 27.90
N PRO A 4 7.09 6.94 27.86
CA PRO A 4 6.06 7.69 28.58
C PRO A 4 6.40 7.71 30.07
N ALA A 5 6.18 8.85 30.74
CA ALA A 5 6.56 9.08 32.14
C ALA A 5 5.94 8.08 33.14
N GLU A 6 4.87 7.38 32.75
CA GLU A 6 4.14 6.39 33.57
C GLU A 6 4.84 5.03 33.71
N TYR A 7 5.94 4.78 32.99
CA TYR A 7 6.66 3.50 32.98
C TYR A 7 8.01 3.54 33.73
N SER A 8 8.07 4.29 34.84
CA SER A 8 9.23 4.27 35.76
C SER A 8 9.25 3.02 36.66
N ARG A 9 8.11 2.35 36.82
CA ARG A 9 7.96 1.11 37.60
C ARG A 9 8.23 -0.14 36.75
N PRO A 10 8.68 -1.26 37.36
CA PRO A 10 8.87 -2.53 36.64
C PRO A 10 7.58 -2.95 35.93
N LEU A 11 7.71 -3.35 34.67
CA LEU A 11 6.58 -3.85 33.87
C LEU A 11 6.10 -5.17 34.46
N THR A 12 4.81 -5.24 34.78
CA THR A 12 4.18 -6.47 35.28
C THR A 12 3.30 -7.11 34.20
N MET A 13 2.94 -8.39 34.38
CA MET A 13 2.12 -9.09 33.39
C MET A 13 0.72 -8.47 33.22
N ASN A 14 0.23 -7.77 34.24
CA ASN A 14 -1.03 -7.01 34.20
C ASN A 14 -0.96 -5.76 33.30
N ASP A 15 0.24 -5.27 32.97
CA ASP A 15 0.41 -4.12 32.08
C ASP A 15 0.38 -4.54 30.59
N VAL A 16 0.53 -5.83 30.27
CA VAL A 16 0.56 -6.34 28.88
C VAL A 16 -0.68 -5.97 28.06
N PRO A 17 -1.92 -6.08 28.56
CA PRO A 17 -3.10 -5.65 27.81
C PRO A 17 -3.08 -4.15 27.47
N LYS A 18 -2.63 -3.30 28.39
CA LYS A 18 -2.51 -1.84 28.19
C LYS A 18 -1.41 -1.48 27.19
N ILE A 19 -0.27 -2.19 27.24
CA ILE A 19 0.80 -2.02 26.25
C ILE A 19 0.30 -2.45 24.87
N ARG A 20 -0.42 -3.56 24.79
CA ARG A 20 -1.00 -4.06 23.53
C ARG A 20 -2.01 -3.07 22.95
N SER A 21 -2.88 -2.48 23.78
CA SER A 21 -3.85 -1.48 23.33
C SER A 21 -3.16 -0.19 22.88
N PHE A 22 -2.13 0.25 23.61
CA PHE A 22 -1.35 1.44 23.25
C PHE A 22 -0.61 1.26 21.92
N ILE A 23 0.10 0.13 21.76
CA ILE A 23 0.76 -0.23 20.50
C ILE A 23 -0.28 -0.27 19.39
N ARG A 24 -1.36 -1.03 19.55
CA ARG A 24 -2.41 -1.15 18.54
C ARG A 24 -2.97 0.22 18.16
N SER A 25 -3.33 1.06 19.13
CA SER A 25 -3.87 2.41 18.90
C SER A 25 -2.91 3.28 18.11
N ARG A 26 -1.62 3.28 18.47
CA ARG A 26 -0.62 4.12 17.81
C ARG A 26 -0.40 3.70 16.36
N TYR A 27 -0.23 2.39 16.15
CA TYR A 27 -0.02 1.84 14.81
C TYR A 27 -1.28 1.86 13.95
N THR A 28 -2.50 1.76 14.51
CA THR A 28 -3.74 1.86 13.73
C THR A 28 -4.10 3.30 13.36
N THR A 29 -3.87 4.27 14.24
CA THR A 29 -4.15 5.68 13.96
C THR A 29 -3.22 6.19 12.86
N GLU A 30 -1.93 5.85 12.93
CA GLU A 30 -0.96 6.24 11.90
C GLU A 30 -1.10 5.41 10.61
N ALA A 31 -1.63 4.18 10.69
CA ALA A 31 -1.84 3.33 9.51
C ALA A 31 -2.83 3.95 8.52
N HIS A 32 -3.91 4.58 8.98
CA HIS A 32 -4.87 5.22 8.07
C HIS A 32 -4.23 6.39 7.30
N THR A 33 -3.52 7.26 8.02
CA THR A 33 -2.81 8.40 7.43
C THR A 33 -1.72 7.94 6.45
N GLN A 34 -0.98 6.88 6.81
CA GLN A 34 0.02 6.30 5.91
C GLN A 34 -0.64 5.70 4.67
N MET A 35 -1.78 5.02 4.82
CA MET A 35 -2.54 4.46 3.71
C MET A 35 -3.02 5.55 2.74
N GLU A 36 -3.53 6.67 3.24
CA GLU A 36 -3.91 7.83 2.41
C GLU A 36 -2.71 8.48 1.72
N LYS A 37 -1.58 8.57 2.42
CA LYS A 37 -0.35 9.13 1.85
C LYS A 37 0.17 8.25 0.71
N ASP A 38 0.20 6.94 0.92
CA ASP A 38 0.59 5.97 -0.10
C ASP A 38 -0.38 6.02 -1.28
N TYR A 39 -1.68 6.12 -1.02
CA TYR A 39 -2.71 6.26 -2.05
C TYR A 39 -2.45 7.48 -2.95
N LYS A 40 -2.27 8.68 -2.35
CA LYS A 40 -2.00 9.91 -3.10
C LYS A 40 -0.71 9.82 -3.89
N ARG A 41 0.34 9.30 -3.27
CA ARG A 41 1.62 9.11 -3.96
C ARG A 41 1.49 8.19 -5.16
N THR A 42 0.80 7.07 -5.03
CA THR A 42 0.59 6.13 -6.14
C THR A 42 -0.22 6.74 -7.27
N HIS A 43 -1.23 7.56 -6.94
CA HIS A 43 -1.97 8.33 -7.93
C HIS A 43 -1.06 9.30 -8.70
N ASP A 44 -0.25 10.09 -7.99
CA ASP A 44 0.68 11.04 -8.61
C ASP A 44 1.77 10.32 -9.44
N ASP A 45 2.31 9.23 -8.92
CA ASP A 45 3.33 8.42 -9.60
C ASP A 45 2.78 7.79 -10.89
N LEU A 46 1.49 7.44 -10.93
CA LEU A 46 0.82 6.92 -12.13
C LEU A 46 0.88 7.94 -13.29
N TYR A 47 0.39 9.16 -13.06
CA TYR A 47 0.40 10.22 -14.09
C TYR A 47 1.82 10.68 -14.44
N ARG A 48 2.72 10.73 -13.45
CA ARG A 48 4.13 11.09 -13.70
C ARG A 48 4.80 10.09 -14.64
N MET A 49 4.39 8.83 -14.61
CA MET A 49 4.93 7.76 -15.46
C MET A 49 4.14 7.56 -16.76
N GLN A 50 3.14 8.40 -17.06
CA GLN A 50 2.32 8.34 -18.28
C GLN A 50 1.63 6.98 -18.49
N LEU A 51 1.24 6.38 -17.37
CA LEU A 51 0.55 5.09 -17.30
C LEU A 51 -0.91 5.16 -17.76
N ASP A 52 -1.44 6.37 -17.88
CA ASP A 52 -2.73 6.66 -18.50
C ASP A 52 -2.68 6.50 -20.03
N ASP A 53 -1.50 6.57 -20.64
CA ASP A 53 -1.29 6.43 -22.09
C ASP A 53 -0.62 5.10 -22.45
N MET A 54 -1.13 4.00 -21.89
CA MET A 54 -0.65 2.65 -22.23
C MET A 54 -0.90 2.28 -23.69
N ASP A 55 -1.78 3.02 -24.37
CA ASP A 55 -2.06 2.86 -25.79
C ASP A 55 -0.94 3.40 -26.71
N SER A 56 -0.13 4.34 -26.23
CA SER A 56 1.06 4.80 -26.96
C SER A 56 2.16 3.75 -27.08
N TYR A 57 2.19 2.76 -26.17
CA TYR A 57 3.18 1.69 -26.20
C TYR A 57 2.79 0.59 -27.18
N HIS A 58 3.81 -0.01 -27.82
CA HIS A 58 3.62 -1.19 -28.67
C HIS A 58 3.04 -2.35 -27.84
N GLU A 59 2.06 -3.08 -28.39
CA GLU A 59 1.29 -4.13 -27.71
C GLU A 59 2.18 -5.14 -26.96
N SER A 60 3.29 -5.56 -27.57
CA SER A 60 4.25 -6.49 -26.98
C SER A 60 4.91 -6.01 -25.68
N ASN A 61 4.96 -4.70 -25.46
CA ASN A 61 5.63 -4.10 -24.30
C ASN A 61 4.65 -3.72 -23.20
N ARG A 62 3.34 -3.60 -23.52
CA ARG A 62 2.30 -3.20 -22.56
C ARG A 62 2.25 -4.14 -21.35
N ASP A 63 2.29 -5.44 -21.58
CA ASP A 63 2.27 -6.45 -20.51
C ASP A 63 3.49 -6.37 -19.59
N ASN A 64 4.69 -6.15 -20.16
CA ASN A 64 5.90 -6.00 -19.36
C ASN A 64 5.86 -4.73 -18.51
N MET A 65 5.39 -3.63 -19.09
CA MET A 65 5.22 -2.37 -18.38
C MET A 65 4.22 -2.54 -17.23
N LEU A 66 3.05 -3.13 -17.48
CA LEU A 66 2.07 -3.47 -16.43
C LEU A 66 2.69 -4.26 -15.27
N HIS A 67 3.45 -5.32 -15.58
CA HIS A 67 4.10 -6.13 -14.56
C HIS A 67 5.09 -5.35 -13.69
N VAL A 68 5.88 -4.48 -14.31
CA VAL A 68 6.82 -3.61 -13.59
C VAL A 68 6.06 -2.63 -12.69
N TYR A 69 4.94 -2.10 -13.15
CA TYR A 69 4.12 -1.17 -12.37
C TYR A 69 3.44 -1.82 -11.18
N HIS A 70 2.84 -3.01 -11.37
CA HIS A 70 2.35 -3.80 -10.23
C HIS A 70 3.47 -4.07 -9.23
N SER A 71 4.66 -4.44 -9.69
CA SER A 71 5.78 -4.70 -8.79
C SER A 71 6.28 -3.45 -8.04
N TYR A 72 6.20 -2.27 -8.65
CA TYR A 72 6.73 -1.03 -8.07
C TYR A 72 5.69 -0.29 -7.19
N LEU A 73 4.44 -0.28 -7.63
CA LEU A 73 3.37 0.49 -7.00
C LEU A 73 2.52 -0.38 -6.06
N GLU A 74 2.46 -1.71 -6.19
CA GLU A 74 1.57 -2.56 -5.40
C GLU A 74 2.17 -3.03 -4.04
N ASN A 75 3.11 -2.26 -3.49
CA ASN A 75 3.87 -2.65 -2.31
C ASN A 75 3.19 -2.37 -0.96
N THR A 76 2.14 -1.54 -0.91
CA THR A 76 1.41 -1.23 0.33
C THR A 76 -0.11 -1.39 0.16
N PRO A 77 -0.87 -1.58 1.26
CA PRO A 77 -2.33 -1.68 1.18
C PRO A 77 -3.00 -0.44 0.58
N GLY A 78 -2.44 0.75 0.84
CA GLY A 78 -2.96 2.02 0.30
C GLY A 78 -2.72 2.14 -1.20
N SER A 79 -1.53 1.73 -1.66
CA SER A 79 -1.18 1.76 -3.07
C SER A 79 -1.92 0.69 -3.89
N LYS A 80 -2.17 -0.49 -3.31
CA LYS A 80 -3.09 -1.51 -3.86
C LYS A 80 -4.48 -0.96 -4.13
N LYS A 81 -5.03 -0.23 -3.15
CA LYS A 81 -6.35 0.38 -3.28
C LYS A 81 -6.35 1.43 -4.39
N ALA A 82 -5.33 2.29 -4.44
CA ALA A 82 -5.19 3.32 -5.47
C ALA A 82 -5.13 2.72 -6.87
N LEU A 83 -4.25 1.73 -7.09
CA LEU A 83 -4.11 1.07 -8.39
C LEU A 83 -5.42 0.43 -8.85
N ARG A 84 -6.14 -0.28 -7.98
CA ARG A 84 -7.41 -0.89 -8.35
C ARG A 84 -8.42 0.15 -8.83
N GLU A 85 -8.59 1.24 -8.07
CA GLU A 85 -9.52 2.31 -8.43
C GLU A 85 -9.11 3.02 -9.73
N LEU A 86 -7.80 3.19 -9.96
CA LEU A 86 -7.26 3.78 -11.18
C LEU A 86 -7.44 2.87 -12.40
N CYS A 87 -7.22 1.57 -12.26
CA CYS A 87 -7.50 0.58 -13.30
C CYS A 87 -9.00 0.56 -13.68
N ASP A 88 -9.89 0.76 -12.70
CA ASP A 88 -11.33 0.83 -12.98
C ASP A 88 -11.72 2.11 -13.73
N GLN A 89 -10.98 3.21 -13.56
CA GLN A 89 -11.24 4.50 -14.23
C GLN A 89 -10.67 4.59 -15.64
N ILE A 90 -9.46 4.07 -15.87
CA ILE A 90 -8.74 4.18 -17.15
C ILE A 90 -9.22 3.10 -18.15
N GLY A 91 -9.97 2.11 -17.69
CA GLY A 91 -10.32 0.91 -18.45
C GLY A 91 -9.31 -0.21 -18.18
N PRO A 92 -9.62 -1.47 -18.58
CA PRO A 92 -8.94 -2.63 -18.06
C PRO A 92 -7.44 -2.61 -18.41
N LEU A 93 -6.62 -2.20 -17.44
CA LEU A 93 -5.23 -2.67 -17.26
C LEU A 93 -5.22 -4.17 -16.87
N ASN A 94 -6.21 -4.92 -17.34
CA ASN A 94 -6.55 -6.26 -16.92
C ASN A 94 -5.96 -7.25 -17.90
N THR A 95 -4.65 -7.48 -17.80
CA THR A 95 -4.12 -8.79 -18.13
C THR A 95 -3.92 -9.54 -16.82
N LYS A 96 -4.92 -10.40 -16.55
CA LYS A 96 -4.97 -11.42 -15.50
C LYS A 96 -3.58 -11.74 -14.93
N SER A 97 -3.34 -11.33 -13.69
CA SER A 97 -2.29 -11.94 -12.88
C SER A 97 -2.70 -13.39 -12.60
N SER A 98 -2.33 -14.29 -13.50
CA SER A 98 -1.86 -15.64 -13.13
C SER A 98 -0.80 -15.42 -12.03
N VAL A 99 -0.80 -16.04 -10.85
CA VAL A 99 -1.24 -17.38 -10.50
C VAL A 99 -1.56 -17.40 -8.99
N ASP A 100 -2.78 -17.79 -8.63
CA ASP A 100 -3.02 -18.47 -7.34
C ASP A 100 -2.35 -19.85 -7.42
N THR A 101 -1.03 -19.92 -7.21
CA THR A 101 -0.38 -21.21 -6.94
C THR A 101 -0.49 -21.44 -5.45
N LYS A 102 -1.56 -22.16 -5.06
CA LYS A 102 -1.52 -22.96 -3.83
C LYS A 102 -0.33 -23.91 -3.94
N VAL A 103 0.65 -23.76 -3.04
CA VAL A 103 1.56 -24.83 -2.60
C VAL A 103 1.41 -24.94 -1.10
#